data_AF-A0A382NVN5-F1
#
_entry.id   AF-A0A382NVN5-F1
#
_cell.length_a   1.000
_cell.length_b   1.000
_cell.length_c   1.000
_cell.angle_alpha   90.00
_cell.angle_beta   90.00
_cell.angle_gamma   90.00
#
_symmetry.space_group_name_H-M   'P 1'
#
loop_
_entity.id
_entity.type
_entity.pdbx_description
1 polymer ?
#
loop_
_entity_poly.entity_id
_entity_poly.type
_entity_poly.pdbx_seq_one_letter_code
_entity_poly.pdbx_strand_id
1 'polypeptide(L)'
;MKVDLNNWYRSKIDKKILKELSKKSDWQGIKHILIYFIALFVSGYMAYHTWGTWWTVLWFFLYGSIYACADPIWHETGHRTAF
;
A
#
# COMPACT_ATOMS: atom_id res chain seq x y z
N MET A 1 -27.35 20.30 17.02
CA MET A 1 -27.57 19.03 17.74
C MET A 1 -26.28 18.66 18.45
N LYS A 2 -26.24 18.60 19.80
CA LYS A 2 -25.05 18.14 20.53
C LYS A 2 -25.06 16.61 20.54
N VAL A 3 -24.06 15.99 19.93
CA VAL A 3 -23.91 14.52 19.92
C VAL A 3 -23.36 14.09 21.28
N ASP A 4 -24.11 13.27 22.02
CA ASP A 4 -23.63 12.66 23.27
C ASP A 4 -22.81 11.40 22.95
N LEU A 5 -21.50 11.49 23.16
CA LEU A 5 -20.53 10.44 22.87
C LEU A 5 -20.24 9.54 24.09
N ASN A 6 -20.93 9.73 25.22
CA ASN A 6 -20.66 8.99 26.45
C ASN A 6 -21.12 7.52 26.39
N ASN A 7 -22.16 7.22 25.62
CA ASN A 7 -22.67 5.85 25.43
C ASN A 7 -21.94 5.06 24.32
N TRP A 8 -20.95 5.66 23.64
CA TRP A 8 -20.23 4.97 22.58
C TRP A 8 -19.19 4.01 23.12
N TYR A 9 -19.17 2.80 22.57
CA TYR A 9 -18.17 1.79 22.90
C TYR A 9 -16.77 2.33 22.65
N ARG A 10 -15.91 2.25 23.68
CA ARG A 10 -14.47 2.51 23.57
C ARG A 10 -13.75 1.27 24.03
N SER A 11 -12.83 0.77 23.19
CA SER A 11 -11.97 -0.34 23.57
C SER A 11 -11.13 0.05 24.79
N LYS A 12 -11.00 -0.85 25.76
CA LYS A 12 -10.19 -0.62 26.97
C LYS A 12 -8.72 -0.80 26.61
N ILE A 13 -8.10 0.25 26.07
CA ILE A 13 -6.67 0.30 25.79
C ILE A 13 -6.01 1.41 26.62
N ASP A 14 -4.79 1.16 27.09
CA ASP A 14 -4.00 2.19 27.76
C ASP A 14 -3.70 3.34 26.78
N LYS A 15 -3.85 4.58 27.24
CA LYS A 15 -3.61 5.78 26.43
C LYS A 15 -2.17 5.87 25.92
N LYS A 16 -1.18 5.38 26.68
CA LYS A 16 0.23 5.32 26.27
C LYS A 16 0.41 4.37 25.10
N ILE A 17 -0.18 3.17 25.18
CA ILE A 17 -0.13 2.19 24.10
C ILE A 17 -0.81 2.75 22.84
N LEU A 18 -2.00 3.34 22.99
CA LEU A 18 -2.71 3.95 21.86
C LEU A 18 -1.88 5.05 21.19
N LYS A 19 -1.20 5.89 21.98
CA LYS A 19 -0.33 6.95 21.48
C LYS A 19 0.88 6.41 20.72
N GLU A 20 1.46 5.31 21.20
CA GLU A 20 2.58 4.65 20.54
C GLU A 20 2.15 4.02 19.19
N LEU A 21 1.00 3.34 19.16
CA LEU A 21 0.44 2.76 17.94
C LEU A 21 0.00 3.82 16.91
N SER A 22 -0.39 5.01 17.35
CA SER A 22 -0.80 6.10 16.46
C SER A 22 0.38 6.89 15.87
N LYS A 23 1.63 6.49 16.21
CA LYS A 23 2.82 7.20 15.73
C LYS A 23 3.03 6.91 14.23
N LYS A 24 2.94 7.97 13.43
CA LYS A 24 3.25 7.95 12.01
C LYS A 24 4.72 7.63 11.73
N SER A 25 5.00 7.03 10.58
CA SER A 25 6.35 6.66 10.17
C SER A 25 6.50 6.71 8.65
N ASP A 26 7.29 7.67 8.17
CA ASP A 26 7.63 7.79 6.75
C ASP A 26 8.29 6.54 6.18
N TRP A 27 9.03 5.81 7.03
CA TRP A 27 9.75 4.60 6.64
C TRP A 27 8.83 3.51 6.09
N GLN A 28 7.65 3.33 6.69
CA GLN A 28 6.71 2.32 6.19
C GLN A 28 6.18 2.72 4.82
N GLY A 29 5.81 3.99 4.63
CA GLY A 29 5.39 4.52 3.33
C GLY A 29 6.46 4.33 2.24
N ILE A 30 7.71 4.70 2.54
CA ILE A 30 8.86 4.50 1.64
C ILE A 30 9.02 3.03 1.27
N LYS A 31 8.97 2.13 2.25
CA LYS A 31 9.11 0.68 2.02
C LYS A 31 8.05 0.16 1.05
N HIS A 32 6.79 0.57 1.22
CA HIS A 32 5.70 0.16 0.34
C HIS A 32 5.89 0.66 -1.10
N ILE A 33 6.26 1.93 -1.26
CA ILE A 33 6.51 2.53 -2.58
C ILE A 33 7.70 1.86 -3.28
N LEU A 34 8.77 1.59 -2.54
CA LEU A 34 9.98 0.96 -3.08
C LEU A 34 9.69 -0.48 -3.54
N ILE A 35 8.95 -1.26 -2.75
CA ILE A 35 8.52 -2.62 -3.15
C ILE A 35 7.68 -2.57 -4.43
N TYR A 36 6.74 -1.63 -4.51
CA TYR A 36 5.88 -1.47 -5.69
C TYR A 36 6.69 -1.19 -6.96
N PHE A 37 7.60 -0.22 -6.92
CA PHE A 37 8.43 0.11 -8.08
C PHE A 37 9.40 -1.02 -8.45
N ILE A 38 10.02 -1.69 -7.47
CA ILE A 38 10.88 -2.85 -7.76
C ILE A 38 10.07 -3.96 -8.44
N ALA A 39 8.87 -4.26 -7.95
CA ALA A 39 8.02 -5.29 -8.54
C ALA A 39 7.61 -4.95 -9.98
N LEU A 40 7.30 -3.68 -10.27
CA LEU A 40 7.04 -3.19 -11.63
C LEU A 40 8.26 -3.34 -12.55
N PHE A 41 9.43 -2.90 -12.10
CA PHE A 41 10.65 -3.00 -12.91
C PHE A 41 11.05 -4.45 -13.18
N VAL A 42 10.98 -5.32 -12.17
CA VAL A 42 11.30 -6.74 -12.33
C VAL A 42 10.33 -7.42 -13.29
N SER A 43 9.01 -7.24 -13.11
CA SER A 43 8.02 -7.87 -13.99
C SER A 43 8.08 -7.31 -15.42
N GLY A 44 8.27 -6.01 -15.59
CA GLY A 44 8.44 -5.38 -16.91
C GLY A 44 9.73 -5.83 -17.61
N TYR A 45 10.84 -5.91 -16.88
CA TYR A 45 12.11 -6.41 -17.41
C TYR A 45 12.01 -7.87 -17.84
N MET A 46 11.37 -8.72 -17.04
CA MET A 46 11.16 -10.12 -17.38
C MET A 46 10.23 -10.28 -18.59
N ALA A 47 9.18 -9.46 -18.72
CA ALA A 47 8.32 -9.44 -19.90
C ALA A 47 9.12 -9.11 -21.17
N TYR A 48 10.01 -8.12 -21.10
CA TYR A 48 10.91 -7.77 -22.20
C TYR A 48 11.92 -8.90 -22.51
N HIS A 49 12.54 -9.48 -21.49
CA HIS A 49 13.55 -10.52 -21.68
C HIS A 49 12.95 -11.81 -22.25
N THR A 50 11.74 -12.17 -21.84
CA THR A 50 11.05 -13.38 -22.32
C THR A 50 10.32 -13.18 -23.64
N TRP A 51 10.38 -11.98 -24.24
CA TRP A 51 9.64 -11.60 -25.44
C TRP A 51 9.76 -12.62 -26.57
N GLY A 52 8.62 -13.00 -27.15
CA GLY A 52 8.56 -14.04 -28.18
C GLY A 52 8.40 -15.46 -27.63
N THR A 53 8.30 -15.63 -26.31
CA THR A 53 7.97 -16.92 -25.66
C THR A 53 6.61 -16.86 -24.96
N TRP A 54 6.05 -18.02 -24.62
CA TRP A 54 4.80 -18.07 -23.85
C TRP A 54 4.91 -17.43 -22.45
N TRP A 55 6.12 -17.38 -21.88
CA TRP A 55 6.38 -16.76 -20.59
C TRP A 55 6.12 -15.26 -20.57
N THR A 56 6.17 -14.59 -21.72
CA THR A 56 5.83 -13.16 -21.86
C THR A 56 4.42 -12.87 -21.35
N VAL A 57 3.46 -13.75 -21.64
CA VAL A 57 2.06 -13.57 -21.23
C VAL A 57 1.93 -13.56 -19.70
N LEU A 58 2.63 -14.47 -19.02
CA LEU A 58 2.66 -14.52 -17.55
C LEU A 58 3.22 -13.22 -16.96
N TRP A 59 4.35 -12.74 -17.49
CA TRP A 59 5.01 -11.54 -16.97
C TRP A 59 4.20 -10.27 -17.23
N PHE A 60 3.53 -10.15 -18.38
CA PHE A 60 2.58 -9.06 -18.62
C PHE A 60 1.36 -9.14 -17.72
N PHE A 61 0.83 -10.34 -17.44
CA PHE A 61 -0.27 -10.50 -16.50
C PHE A 61 0.14 -10.04 -15.09
N LEU A 62 1.33 -10.42 -14.62
CA LEU A 62 1.86 -9.96 -13.33
C LEU A 62 2.08 -8.45 -13.30
N TYR A 63 2.74 -7.89 -14.32
CA TYR A 63 2.98 -6.45 -14.43
C TYR A 63 1.66 -5.66 -14.42
N GLY A 64 0.69 -6.09 -15.25
CA GLY A 64 -0.63 -5.46 -15.34
C GLY A 64 -1.41 -5.55 -14.03
N SER A 65 -1.34 -6.70 -13.34
CA SER A 65 -2.00 -6.88 -12.03
C SER A 65 -1.40 -5.96 -10.97
N ILE A 66 -0.07 -5.86 -10.89
CA ILE A 66 0.63 -4.97 -9.95
C ILE A 66 0.23 -3.52 -10.21
N TYR A 67 0.24 -3.09 -11.48
CA TYR A 67 -0.12 -1.73 -11.87
C TYR A 67 -1.59 -1.42 -11.59
N ALA A 68 -2.52 -2.32 -11.95
CA ALA A 68 -3.95 -2.10 -11.78
C ALA A 68 -4.37 -2.07 -10.31
N CYS A 69 -3.68 -2.82 -9.43
CA CYS A 69 -3.94 -2.84 -8.00
C CYS A 69 -3.19 -1.73 -7.21
N ALA A 70 -2.63 -0.73 -7.89
CA ALA A 70 -1.91 0.38 -7.24
C ALA A 70 -2.84 1.46 -6.64
N ASP A 71 -4.16 1.35 -6.83
CA ASP A 71 -5.15 2.33 -6.36
C ASP A 71 -5.03 2.66 -4.85
N PRO A 72 -4.84 1.69 -3.92
CA PRO A 72 -4.66 2.02 -2.51
C PRO A 72 -3.41 2.87 -2.25
N ILE A 73 -2.32 2.65 -2.98
CA ILE A 73 -1.09 3.44 -2.84
C ILE A 73 -1.36 4.88 -3.26
N TRP A 74 -2.05 5.07 -4.39
CA TRP A 74 -2.47 6.39 -4.87
C TRP A 74 -3.43 7.07 -3.88
N HIS A 75 -4.45 6.35 -3.42
CA HIS A 75 -5.47 6.87 -2.52
C HIS A 75 -4.87 7.34 -1.18
N GLU A 76 -4.02 6.53 -0.55
CA GLU A 76 -3.38 6.85 0.74
C GLU A 76 -2.35 7.99 0.62
N THR A 77 -1.64 8.06 -0.50
CA THR A 77 -0.72 9.20 -0.75
C THR A 77 -1.48 10.50 -1.01
N GLY A 78 -2.64 10.43 -1.67
CA GLY A 78 -3.55 11.58 -1.86
C GLY A 78 -4.13 12.12 -0.54
N HIS A 79 -4.47 11.23 0.40
CA HIS A 79 -4.96 11.61 1.74
C HIS A 79 -3.85 12.01 2.72
N ARG A 80 -2.57 11.91 2.34
CA ARG A 80 -1.41 12.18 3.20
C ARG A 80 -1.39 11.30 4.46
N THR A 81 -1.89 10.08 4.32
CA THR A 81 -1.94 9.05 5.37
C THR A 81 -0.83 8.03 5.22
N ALA A 82 -0.24 7.90 4.02
CA ALA A 82 0.90 7.02 3.75
C ALA A 82 2.20 7.39 4.49
N PHE A 83 2.33 8.65 4.92
CA PHE A 83 3.48 9.21 5.64
C PHE A 83 3.04 9.83 6.98
#